data_AF-Q9ERM2-F1
#
_entry.id   AF-Q9ERM2-F1
#
_cell.length_a   1.000
_cell.length_b   1.000
_cell.length_c   1.000
_cell.angle_alpha   90.00
_cell.angle_beta   90.00
_cell.angle_gamma   90.00
#
_symmetry.space_group_name_H-M   'P 1'
#
loop_
_entity.id
_entity.type
_entity.pdbx_description
1 polymer ?
#
loop_
_entity_poly.entity_id
_entity_poly.type
_entity_poly.pdbx_seq_one_letter_code
_entity_poly.pdbx_strand_id
1 'polypeptide(L)'
;MESALLLPSLLLVAAYPRGGSPQQEWMQSPPAPSVTSAPFWVRLNPELEAVPPGGSAWLNCSHNCPLPVHSSLRTQLRQGKIVNGSGWVSYQLLDVRAWNSKVRCVVTCAGETREATARITAYKRPRSVILEPPVLVGHKYTLRCYVTHVFPVGFLVVSLRRGGRVIYHESLERFTGSDLANVTLTYVMRAGLNDLWQPLTCHARLNLDGLVVRSSSAPVMLTVLALSPASIALASTSIATLVGILLAVGAVYVRKYLAVQT
;
A
#
# COMPACT_ATOMS: atom_id res chain seq x y z
N MET A 1 40.67 21.76 -2.40
CA MET A 1 41.88 21.05 -1.94
C MET A 1 42.54 20.46 -3.16
N GLU A 2 43.33 21.29 -3.84
CA GLU A 2 44.23 20.88 -4.92
C GLU A 2 45.48 20.25 -4.30
N SER A 3 46.02 19.21 -4.93
CA SER A 3 47.47 18.95 -5.05
C SER A 3 47.69 17.66 -5.82
N ALA A 4 48.00 17.81 -7.12
CA ALA A 4 48.75 16.84 -7.90
C ALA A 4 50.20 17.33 -7.95
N LEU A 5 51.17 16.49 -7.58
CA LEU A 5 52.61 16.71 -7.80
C LEU A 5 53.10 15.53 -8.65
N LEU A 6 53.50 15.78 -9.91
CA LEU A 6 54.88 15.93 -10.41
C LEU A 6 55.74 14.67 -10.15
N LEU A 7 56.55 14.09 -11.05
CA LEU A 7 56.98 14.28 -12.44
C LEU A 7 57.85 13.04 -12.75
N PRO A 8 57.96 12.55 -14.00
CA PRO A 8 58.90 11.49 -14.40
C PRO A 8 60.18 12.08 -15.01
N SER A 9 61.24 11.27 -15.19
CA SER A 9 62.17 11.25 -16.35
C SER A 9 63.48 10.53 -16.01
N LEU A 10 63.80 9.46 -16.73
CA LEU A 10 65.18 9.13 -17.06
C LEU A 10 65.24 8.72 -18.53
N LEU A 11 65.94 9.54 -19.30
CA LEU A 11 66.33 9.36 -20.69
C LEU A 11 67.55 8.43 -20.78
N LEU A 12 67.60 7.55 -21.78
CA LEU A 12 68.86 7.14 -22.39
C LEU A 12 68.67 6.81 -23.88
N VAL A 13 69.03 7.85 -24.66
CA VAL A 13 69.82 7.90 -25.91
C VAL A 13 69.83 6.68 -26.85
N ALA A 14 69.57 7.03 -28.10
CA ALA A 14 69.52 6.19 -29.29
C ALA A 14 70.91 5.79 -29.84
N ALA A 15 70.96 4.64 -30.51
CA ALA A 15 71.82 4.40 -31.66
C ALA A 15 71.18 3.31 -32.54
N TYR A 16 70.68 3.70 -33.72
CA TYR A 16 70.26 2.85 -34.83
C TYR A 16 71.14 3.23 -36.06
N PRO A 17 71.02 2.54 -37.20
CA PRO A 17 71.10 1.11 -37.50
C PRO A 17 72.11 0.90 -38.67
N ARG A 18 72.12 -0.28 -39.33
CA ARG A 18 72.15 -0.47 -40.81
C ARG A 18 72.98 -1.69 -41.26
N GLY A 19 72.32 -2.56 -42.03
CA GLY A 19 72.91 -3.61 -42.88
C GLY A 19 72.76 -5.02 -42.27
N GLY A 20 72.16 -6.02 -42.92
CA GLY A 20 71.54 -6.14 -44.23
C GLY A 20 71.06 -7.58 -44.44
N SER A 21 70.31 -7.80 -45.53
CA SER A 21 69.93 -9.07 -46.18
C SER A 21 68.80 -9.95 -45.60
N PRO A 22 68.08 -10.70 -46.47
CA PRO A 22 66.63 -10.70 -46.49
C PRO A 22 65.98 -12.09 -46.30
N GLN A 23 64.64 -12.05 -46.24
CA GLN A 23 63.68 -13.11 -46.55
C GLN A 23 63.54 -14.30 -45.58
N GLN A 24 62.58 -14.13 -44.67
CA GLN A 24 61.58 -15.18 -44.43
C GLN A 24 60.24 -14.51 -44.11
N GLU A 25 59.40 -14.45 -45.12
CA GLU A 25 58.02 -13.95 -45.05
C GLU A 25 57.17 -14.97 -44.30
N TRP A 26 57.15 -14.86 -42.97
CA TRP A 26 56.15 -15.52 -42.16
C TRP A 26 54.91 -14.63 -42.11
N MET A 27 53.90 -15.07 -42.84
CA MET A 27 52.51 -14.59 -42.78
C MET A 27 52.09 -14.46 -41.31
N GLN A 28 52.06 -13.22 -40.81
CA GLN A 28 51.41 -12.91 -39.54
C GLN A 28 49.90 -12.99 -39.79
N SER A 29 49.28 -14.06 -39.30
CA SER A 29 47.83 -14.12 -39.21
C SER A 29 47.31 -12.92 -38.42
N PRO A 30 46.18 -12.30 -38.81
CA PRO A 30 45.61 -11.18 -38.06
C PRO A 30 45.30 -11.64 -36.63
N PRO A 31 45.51 -10.78 -35.62
CA PRO A 31 45.09 -11.12 -34.26
C PRO A 31 43.58 -11.31 -34.28
N ALA A 32 43.13 -12.51 -33.90
CA ALA A 32 41.71 -12.82 -33.76
C ALA A 32 41.06 -11.79 -32.81
N PRO A 33 39.84 -11.32 -33.09
CA PRO A 33 39.16 -10.38 -32.21
C PRO A 33 39.02 -11.06 -30.84
N SER A 34 39.58 -10.42 -29.81
CA SER A 34 39.37 -10.82 -28.42
C SER A 34 37.88 -10.65 -28.10
N VAL A 35 37.11 -11.72 -28.29
CA VAL A 35 35.71 -11.79 -27.88
C VAL A 35 35.71 -11.78 -26.35
N THR A 36 35.63 -10.60 -25.75
CA THR A 36 35.30 -10.45 -24.33
C THR A 36 33.87 -10.93 -24.16
N SER A 37 33.72 -12.23 -23.84
CA SER A 37 32.42 -12.83 -23.54
C SER A 37 31.77 -12.06 -22.38
N ALA A 38 30.52 -11.64 -22.57
CA ALA A 38 29.77 -10.99 -21.50
C ALA A 38 29.67 -11.94 -20.29
N PRO A 39 29.81 -11.43 -19.05
CA PRO A 39 29.76 -12.30 -17.87
C PRO A 39 28.42 -13.04 -17.81
N PHE A 40 28.46 -14.29 -17.36
CA PHE A 40 27.26 -15.11 -17.18
C PHE A 40 26.28 -14.39 -16.24
N TRP A 41 25.01 -14.29 -16.61
CA TRP A 41 23.99 -13.67 -15.78
C TRP A 41 22.69 -14.47 -15.80
N VAL A 42 21.93 -14.28 -14.74
CA VAL A 42 20.60 -14.86 -14.54
C VAL A 42 19.68 -13.73 -14.13
N ARG A 43 18.49 -13.68 -14.72
CA ARG A 43 17.47 -12.68 -14.40
C ARG A 43 16.12 -13.36 -14.23
N LEU A 44 15.33 -12.83 -13.29
CA LEU A 44 13.93 -13.21 -13.14
C LEU A 44 13.08 -11.98 -13.45
N ASN A 45 12.16 -12.11 -14.39
CA ASN A 45 11.27 -11.01 -14.78
C ASN A 45 9.80 -11.44 -14.67
N PRO A 46 8.93 -10.62 -14.05
CA PRO A 46 9.25 -9.42 -13.26
C PRO A 46 9.97 -9.77 -11.93
N GLU A 47 10.75 -8.82 -11.39
CA GLU A 47 11.40 -8.95 -10.07
C GLU A 47 10.40 -8.77 -8.90
N LEU A 48 9.32 -8.03 -9.15
CA LEU A 48 8.20 -7.84 -8.23
C LEU A 48 6.90 -7.97 -8.99
N GLU A 49 6.02 -8.86 -8.52
CA GLU A 49 4.69 -9.05 -9.10
C GLU A 49 3.62 -9.01 -8.00
N ALA A 50 2.48 -8.42 -8.32
CA ALA A 50 1.33 -8.34 -7.44
C ALA A 50 0.09 -8.94 -8.12
N VAL A 51 -0.55 -9.90 -7.46
CA VAL A 51 -1.76 -10.57 -7.96
C VAL A 51 -2.87 -10.56 -6.90
N PRO A 52 -4.15 -10.67 -7.29
CA PRO A 52 -5.21 -10.95 -6.34
C PRO A 52 -4.97 -12.30 -5.63
N PRO A 53 -5.42 -12.48 -4.37
CA PRO A 53 -5.33 -13.77 -3.69
C PRO A 53 -6.05 -14.87 -4.48
N GLY A 54 -5.41 -16.03 -4.62
CA GLY A 54 -5.84 -17.14 -5.48
C GLY A 54 -5.51 -16.93 -6.97
N GLY A 55 -4.93 -15.80 -7.33
CA GLY A 55 -4.46 -15.49 -8.67
C GLY A 55 -3.26 -16.35 -9.09
N SER A 56 -2.84 -16.18 -10.34
CA SER A 56 -1.66 -16.84 -10.90
C SER A 56 -0.74 -15.80 -11.52
N ALA A 57 0.56 -16.08 -11.51
CA ALA A 57 1.59 -15.22 -12.08
C ALA A 57 2.49 -16.03 -13.02
N TRP A 58 3.08 -15.35 -14.00
CA TRP A 58 4.13 -15.91 -14.83
C TRP A 58 5.45 -15.24 -14.49
N LEU A 59 6.50 -16.03 -14.33
CA LEU A 59 7.87 -15.53 -14.19
C LEU A 59 8.70 -16.06 -15.33
N ASN A 60 9.56 -15.22 -15.89
CA ASN A 60 10.53 -15.61 -16.89
C ASN A 60 11.92 -15.62 -16.28
N CYS A 61 12.52 -16.80 -16.17
CA CYS A 61 13.93 -16.94 -15.83
C CYS A 61 14.76 -16.95 -17.11
N SER A 62 15.64 -15.97 -17.26
CA SER A 62 16.48 -15.81 -18.46
C SER A 62 17.96 -15.84 -18.08
N HIS A 63 18.78 -16.30 -19.02
CA HIS A 63 20.23 -16.38 -18.87
C HIS A 63 20.94 -16.18 -20.22
N ASN A 64 22.20 -15.78 -20.19
CA ASN A 64 23.06 -15.68 -21.39
C ASN A 64 24.06 -16.85 -21.53
N CYS A 65 23.91 -17.92 -20.75
CA CYS A 65 24.81 -19.08 -20.85
C CYS A 65 24.74 -19.71 -22.27
N PRO A 66 25.89 -19.87 -22.97
CA PRO A 66 25.95 -20.54 -24.27
C PRO A 66 26.10 -22.07 -24.18
N LEU A 67 26.33 -22.61 -22.98
CA LEU A 67 26.63 -24.02 -22.70
C LEU A 67 25.38 -24.76 -22.18
N PRO A 68 25.41 -26.10 -22.04
CA PRO A 68 24.32 -26.84 -21.43
C PRO A 68 23.97 -26.27 -20.06
N VAL A 69 22.69 -25.99 -19.86
CA VAL A 69 22.18 -25.34 -18.66
C VAL A 69 21.28 -26.27 -17.89
N HIS A 70 21.44 -26.26 -16.56
CA HIS A 70 20.40 -26.69 -15.64
C HIS A 70 19.74 -25.47 -15.02
N SER A 71 18.45 -25.26 -15.31
CA SER A 71 17.63 -24.20 -14.74
C SER A 71 16.57 -24.79 -13.82
N SER A 72 16.44 -24.25 -12.61
CA SER A 72 15.43 -24.69 -11.64
C SER A 72 14.80 -23.50 -10.93
N LEU A 73 13.52 -23.63 -10.59
CA LEU A 73 12.78 -22.65 -9.81
C LEU A 73 12.57 -23.17 -8.38
N ARG A 74 13.12 -22.45 -7.40
CA ARG A 74 12.93 -22.70 -5.97
C ARG A 74 11.84 -21.78 -5.42
N THR A 75 10.70 -22.35 -5.06
CA THR A 75 9.54 -21.64 -4.52
C THR A 75 8.67 -22.58 -3.68
N GLN A 76 7.93 -22.02 -2.73
CA GLN A 76 6.87 -22.72 -1.98
C GLN A 76 5.51 -22.68 -2.71
N LEU A 77 5.39 -21.87 -3.76
CA LEU A 77 4.18 -21.74 -4.55
C LEU A 77 4.01 -22.96 -5.46
N ARG A 78 2.75 -23.33 -5.71
CA ARG A 78 2.42 -24.39 -6.64
C ARG A 78 2.80 -23.98 -8.07
N GLN A 79 3.56 -24.83 -8.76
CA GLN A 79 3.92 -24.61 -10.15
C GLN A 79 2.85 -25.21 -11.09
N GLY A 80 2.58 -24.52 -12.18
CA GLY A 80 1.67 -24.93 -13.23
C GLY A 80 2.45 -25.32 -14.49
N LYS A 81 2.07 -24.73 -15.63
CA LYS A 81 2.74 -24.94 -16.91
C LYS A 81 4.17 -24.38 -16.89
N ILE A 82 5.04 -25.02 -17.64
CA ILE A 82 6.41 -24.59 -17.89
C ILE A 82 6.58 -24.47 -19.41
N VAL A 83 7.11 -23.35 -19.86
CA VAL A 83 7.41 -23.09 -21.28
C VAL A 83 8.88 -22.74 -21.39
N ASN A 84 9.59 -23.43 -22.27
CA ASN A 84 11.03 -23.27 -22.45
C ASN A 84 11.30 -22.61 -23.80
N GLY A 85 12.33 -21.77 -23.86
CA GLY A 85 12.90 -21.25 -25.09
C GLY A 85 14.42 -21.20 -25.02
N SER A 86 15.05 -20.70 -26.09
CA SER A 86 16.51 -20.53 -26.09
C SER A 86 16.91 -19.42 -25.12
N GLY A 87 17.67 -19.77 -24.08
CA GLY A 87 18.16 -18.82 -23.07
C GLY A 87 17.14 -18.41 -22.00
N TRP A 88 15.96 -19.05 -21.95
CA TRP A 88 14.95 -18.73 -20.94
C TRP A 88 13.96 -19.87 -20.66
N VAL A 89 13.39 -19.83 -19.45
CA VAL A 89 12.32 -20.71 -19.00
C VAL A 89 11.26 -19.89 -18.28
N SER A 90 10.01 -19.99 -18.74
CA SER A 90 8.86 -19.34 -18.11
C SER A 90 8.07 -20.34 -17.25
N TYR A 91 7.87 -19.97 -15.99
CA TYR A 91 7.18 -20.76 -15.00
C TYR A 91 5.85 -20.11 -14.65
N GLN A 92 4.77 -20.88 -14.72
CA GLN A 92 3.48 -20.49 -14.17
C GLN A 92 3.43 -20.80 -12.68
N LEU A 93 3.07 -19.82 -11.87
CA LEU A 93 2.84 -19.96 -10.44
C LEU A 93 1.35 -19.79 -10.16
N LEU A 94 0.77 -20.76 -9.47
CA LEU A 94 -0.66 -20.91 -9.29
C LEU A 94 -1.07 -20.64 -7.84
N ASP A 95 -2.32 -20.20 -7.69
CA ASP A 95 -3.00 -20.06 -6.40
C ASP A 95 -2.16 -19.29 -5.36
N VAL A 96 -1.69 -18.11 -5.76
CA VAL A 96 -0.86 -17.27 -4.90
C VAL A 96 -1.73 -16.67 -3.80
N ARG A 97 -1.49 -17.11 -2.55
CA ARG A 97 -2.28 -16.69 -1.38
C ARG A 97 -1.46 -15.95 -0.32
N ALA A 98 -0.14 -16.09 -0.29
CA ALA A 98 0.68 -15.39 0.69
C ALA A 98 0.93 -13.94 0.27
N TRP A 99 0.87 -13.01 1.23
CA TRP A 99 1.22 -11.59 1.01
C TRP A 99 2.62 -11.45 0.41
N ASN A 100 3.58 -12.29 0.80
CA ASN A 100 4.95 -12.21 0.31
C ASN A 100 5.53 -13.60 0.09
N SER A 101 5.80 -13.93 -1.18
CA SER A 101 6.42 -15.19 -1.60
C SER A 101 7.73 -14.88 -2.32
N LYS A 102 8.85 -15.33 -1.74
CA LYS A 102 10.17 -15.24 -2.38
C LYS A 102 10.35 -16.40 -3.35
N VAL A 103 10.70 -16.10 -4.59
CA VAL A 103 11.02 -17.08 -5.63
C VAL A 103 12.47 -16.90 -6.05
N ARG A 104 13.20 -18.00 -6.26
CA ARG A 104 14.56 -17.96 -6.79
C ARG A 104 14.66 -18.83 -8.04
N CYS A 105 15.17 -18.27 -9.13
CA CYS A 105 15.66 -19.11 -10.23
C CYS A 105 17.16 -19.34 -10.04
N VAL A 106 17.56 -20.59 -10.13
CA VAL A 106 18.94 -21.04 -10.03
C VAL A 106 19.32 -21.65 -11.35
N VAL A 107 20.38 -21.11 -11.96
CA VAL A 107 20.89 -21.55 -13.26
C VAL A 107 22.36 -21.92 -13.10
N THR A 108 22.71 -23.13 -13.51
CA THR A 108 24.08 -23.62 -13.54
C THR A 108 24.55 -23.69 -15.00
N CYS A 109 25.63 -22.98 -15.29
CA CYS A 109 26.28 -22.86 -16.59
C CYS A 109 27.74 -23.28 -16.46
N ALA A 110 28.14 -24.39 -17.09
CA ALA A 110 29.55 -24.83 -17.10
C ALA A 110 30.21 -24.95 -15.70
N GLY A 111 29.43 -25.34 -14.70
CA GLY A 111 29.87 -25.43 -13.30
C GLY A 111 29.71 -24.14 -12.49
N GLU A 112 29.56 -22.97 -13.12
CA GLU A 112 29.23 -21.72 -12.43
C GLU A 112 27.71 -21.65 -12.17
N THR A 113 27.31 -21.41 -10.92
CA THR A 113 25.89 -21.28 -10.55
C THR A 113 25.58 -19.85 -10.16
N ARG A 114 24.52 -19.29 -10.73
CA ARG A 114 23.98 -17.97 -10.37
C ARG A 114 22.50 -18.07 -10.05
N GLU A 115 22.03 -17.16 -9.20
CA GLU A 115 20.62 -17.06 -8.83
C GLU A 115 20.06 -15.66 -9.05
N ALA A 116 18.78 -15.60 -9.44
CA ALA A 116 17.99 -14.39 -9.47
C ALA A 116 16.76 -14.58 -8.58
N THR A 117 16.36 -13.52 -7.88
CA THR A 117 15.22 -13.55 -6.95
C THR A 117 14.09 -12.67 -7.50
N ALA A 118 12.85 -13.10 -7.31
CA ALA A 118 11.70 -12.20 -7.35
C ALA A 118 10.83 -12.35 -6.11
N ARG A 119 9.95 -11.36 -5.91
CA ARG A 119 8.87 -11.40 -4.92
C ARG A 119 7.53 -11.41 -5.63
N ILE A 120 6.68 -12.36 -5.27
CA ILE A 120 5.28 -12.36 -5.69
C ILE A 120 4.44 -12.09 -4.46
N THR A 121 3.53 -11.13 -4.57
CA THR A 121 2.67 -10.70 -3.49
C THR A 121 1.21 -10.92 -3.85
N ALA A 122 0.45 -11.53 -2.94
CA ALA A 122 -1.00 -11.57 -3.06
C ALA A 122 -1.60 -10.41 -2.26
N TYR A 123 -2.34 -9.50 -2.91
CA TYR A 123 -3.08 -8.46 -2.20
C TYR A 123 -4.33 -8.03 -2.94
N LYS A 124 -5.30 -7.54 -2.16
CA LYS A 124 -6.49 -6.87 -2.69
C LYS A 124 -6.90 -5.75 -1.76
N ARG A 125 -6.94 -4.53 -2.31
CA ARG A 125 -7.53 -3.39 -1.62
C ARG A 125 -9.00 -3.65 -1.28
N PRO A 126 -9.57 -3.03 -0.24
CA PRO A 126 -11.00 -3.13 0.03
C PRO A 126 -11.83 -2.78 -1.21
N ARG A 127 -12.80 -3.64 -1.56
CA ARG A 127 -13.75 -3.37 -2.64
C ARG A 127 -14.68 -2.21 -2.27
N SER A 128 -15.11 -2.16 -1.01
CA SER A 128 -15.90 -1.06 -0.48
C SER A 128 -15.63 -0.86 1.02
N VAL A 129 -15.80 0.38 1.47
CA VAL A 129 -15.85 0.76 2.88
C VAL A 129 -17.18 1.49 3.08
N ILE A 130 -18.07 0.93 3.88
CA ILE A 130 -19.44 1.43 4.04
C ILE A 130 -19.67 1.65 5.53
N LEU A 131 -20.08 2.85 5.90
CA LEU A 131 -20.57 3.15 7.25
C LEU A 131 -22.09 3.15 7.18
N GLU A 132 -22.73 2.23 7.88
CA GLU A 132 -24.19 2.20 7.97
C GLU A 132 -24.72 3.43 8.70
N PRO A 133 -25.91 3.94 8.32
CA PRO A 133 -26.63 4.94 9.11
C PRO A 133 -26.80 4.44 10.56
N PRO A 134 -26.29 5.18 11.55
CA PRO A 134 -26.24 4.69 12.92
C PRO A 134 -27.61 4.70 13.57
N VAL A 135 -27.87 3.67 14.37
CA VAL A 135 -29.13 3.54 15.13
C VAL A 135 -28.93 4.09 16.54
N LEU A 136 -29.81 5.00 16.94
CA LEU A 136 -29.87 5.55 18.29
C LEU A 136 -30.84 4.72 19.14
N VAL A 137 -30.33 4.13 20.22
CA VAL A 137 -31.15 3.46 21.23
C VAL A 137 -30.83 4.07 22.59
N GLY A 138 -31.82 4.73 23.21
CA GLY A 138 -31.61 5.55 24.40
C GLY A 138 -30.62 6.69 24.12
N HIS A 139 -29.51 6.71 24.84
CA HIS A 139 -28.41 7.69 24.66
C HIS A 139 -27.17 7.08 24.02
N LYS A 140 -27.31 6.03 23.19
CA LYS A 140 -26.19 5.34 22.55
C LYS A 140 -26.41 5.16 21.06
N TYR A 141 -25.44 5.58 20.26
CA TYR A 141 -25.36 5.29 18.84
C TYR A 141 -24.57 3.99 18.62
N THR A 142 -25.14 3.06 17.85
CA THR A 142 -24.39 1.90 17.35
C THR A 142 -23.88 2.20 15.95
N LEU A 143 -22.56 2.30 15.81
CA LEU A 143 -21.87 2.48 14.54
C LEU A 143 -21.45 1.12 13.98
N ARG A 144 -21.77 0.86 12.72
CA ARG A 144 -21.34 -0.36 12.00
C ARG A 144 -20.65 0.01 10.70
N CYS A 145 -19.39 -0.38 10.58
CA CYS A 145 -18.61 -0.20 9.38
C CYS A 145 -18.27 -1.55 8.73
N TYR A 146 -18.48 -1.64 7.42
CA TYR A 146 -18.22 -2.82 6.61
C TYR A 146 -17.09 -2.53 5.64
N VAL A 147 -16.03 -3.32 5.72
CA VAL A 147 -14.92 -3.32 4.78
C VAL A 147 -14.99 -4.64 4.02
N THR A 148 -15.22 -4.59 2.70
CA THR A 148 -15.50 -5.82 1.93
C THR A 148 -14.36 -6.24 1.03
N HIS A 149 -14.18 -7.55 0.84
CA HIS A 149 -13.23 -8.19 -0.07
C HIS A 149 -11.80 -7.63 0.02
N VAL A 150 -11.24 -7.60 1.22
CA VAL A 150 -9.87 -7.12 1.49
C VAL A 150 -8.93 -8.28 1.78
N PHE A 151 -7.67 -8.15 1.38
CA PHE A 151 -6.59 -9.09 1.68
C PHE A 151 -5.23 -8.40 1.57
N PRO A 152 -4.24 -8.72 2.45
CA PRO A 152 -4.33 -9.55 3.65
C PRO A 152 -4.99 -8.82 4.83
N VAL A 153 -5.88 -9.51 5.56
CA VAL A 153 -6.64 -8.90 6.67
C VAL A 153 -5.74 -8.50 7.83
N GLY A 154 -4.70 -9.29 8.13
CA GLY A 154 -3.73 -9.02 9.19
C GLY A 154 -3.05 -7.66 9.11
N PHE A 155 -3.01 -7.04 7.93
CA PHE A 155 -2.35 -5.75 7.70
C PHE A 155 -3.34 -4.58 7.68
N LEU A 156 -4.62 -4.84 7.98
CA LEU A 156 -5.68 -3.86 7.96
C LEU A 156 -5.84 -3.20 9.33
N VAL A 157 -5.97 -1.88 9.33
CA VAL A 157 -6.46 -1.08 10.47
C VAL A 157 -7.73 -0.37 10.05
N VAL A 158 -8.83 -0.61 10.77
CA VAL A 158 -10.11 0.08 10.54
C VAL A 158 -10.31 1.10 11.64
N SER A 159 -10.68 2.32 11.27
CA SER A 159 -10.87 3.42 12.23
C SER A 159 -12.16 4.18 11.95
N LEU A 160 -12.87 4.52 13.02
CA LEU A 160 -14.00 5.44 13.00
C LEU A 160 -13.50 6.83 13.37
N ARG A 161 -13.90 7.82 12.59
CA ARG A 161 -13.54 9.22 12.82
C ARG A 161 -14.79 10.06 12.94
N ARG A 162 -14.75 11.02 13.87
CA ARG A 162 -15.73 12.10 14.03
C ARG A 162 -15.05 13.40 13.61
N GLY A 163 -15.48 13.97 12.49
CA GLY A 163 -14.72 14.99 11.78
C GLY A 163 -13.30 14.49 11.48
N GLY A 164 -12.29 15.22 11.97
CA GLY A 164 -10.89 14.84 11.84
C GLY A 164 -10.37 13.88 12.93
N ARG A 165 -11.10 13.64 14.02
CA ARG A 165 -10.59 12.92 15.20
C ARG A 165 -10.94 11.44 15.15
N VAL A 166 -9.97 10.56 15.41
CA VAL A 166 -10.22 9.12 15.56
C VAL A 166 -10.93 8.89 16.90
N ILE A 167 -12.11 8.27 16.86
CA ILE A 167 -12.90 7.95 18.06
C ILE A 167 -12.76 6.49 18.47
N TYR A 168 -12.45 5.61 17.52
CA TYR A 168 -12.23 4.20 17.74
C TYR A 168 -11.40 3.62 16.59
N HIS A 169 -10.59 2.61 16.86
CA HIS A 169 -9.86 1.87 15.83
C HIS A 169 -9.61 0.44 16.29
N GLU A 170 -9.43 -0.45 15.32
CA GLU A 170 -9.07 -1.84 15.56
C GLU A 170 -8.01 -2.27 14.55
N SER A 171 -6.95 -2.91 15.05
CA SER A 171 -5.93 -3.58 14.24
C SER A 171 -6.31 -5.04 14.09
N LEU A 172 -6.23 -5.55 12.86
CA LEU A 172 -6.69 -6.88 12.52
C LEU A 172 -5.51 -7.89 12.44
N GLU A 173 -4.34 -7.54 13.01
CA GLU A 173 -3.11 -8.36 13.02
C GLU A 173 -3.29 -9.83 13.41
N ARG A 174 -4.24 -10.12 14.31
CA ARG A 174 -4.56 -11.50 14.74
C ARG A 174 -5.18 -12.37 13.64
N PHE A 175 -5.61 -11.80 12.52
CA PHE A 175 -6.26 -12.52 11.44
C PHE A 175 -5.25 -12.93 10.36
N THR A 176 -4.92 -14.22 10.32
CA THR A 176 -3.94 -14.82 9.40
C THR A 176 -4.57 -15.58 8.23
N GLY A 177 -5.88 -15.38 8.00
CA GLY A 177 -6.61 -16.03 6.91
C GLY A 177 -5.98 -15.74 5.55
N SER A 178 -6.04 -16.71 4.64
CA SER A 178 -5.41 -16.68 3.31
C SER A 178 -6.40 -16.32 2.17
N ASP A 179 -7.63 -15.98 2.52
CA ASP A 179 -8.71 -15.68 1.59
C ASP A 179 -9.18 -14.22 1.73
N LEU A 180 -9.89 -13.75 0.71
CA LEU A 180 -10.61 -12.48 0.79
C LEU A 180 -11.61 -12.53 1.95
N ALA A 181 -11.58 -11.52 2.80
CA ALA A 181 -12.52 -11.41 3.89
C ALA A 181 -13.34 -10.12 3.84
N ASN A 182 -14.48 -10.16 4.53
CA ASN A 182 -15.25 -9.00 4.91
C ASN A 182 -15.02 -8.75 6.40
N VAL A 183 -14.77 -7.50 6.77
CA VAL A 183 -14.54 -7.07 8.15
C VAL A 183 -15.68 -6.15 8.55
N THR A 184 -16.32 -6.45 9.67
CA THR A 184 -17.36 -5.60 10.27
C THR A 184 -16.84 -5.05 11.60
N LEU A 185 -16.67 -3.74 11.66
CA LEU A 185 -16.33 -3.01 12.88
C LEU A 185 -17.61 -2.49 13.52
N THR A 186 -17.89 -2.90 14.76
CA THR A 186 -19.03 -2.39 15.53
C THR A 186 -18.53 -1.60 16.74
N TYR A 187 -19.00 -0.37 16.91
CA TYR A 187 -18.63 0.48 18.04
C TYR A 187 -19.87 1.20 18.58
N VAL A 188 -20.02 1.20 19.90
CA VAL A 188 -21.13 1.88 20.58
C VAL A 188 -20.62 3.16 21.22
N MET A 189 -21.11 4.30 20.73
CA MET A 189 -20.76 5.62 21.22
C MET A 189 -21.90 6.19 22.06
N ARG A 190 -21.59 6.87 23.17
CA ARG A 190 -22.60 7.66 23.89
C ARG A 190 -22.95 8.91 23.09
N ALA A 191 -24.24 9.18 22.94
CA ALA A 191 -24.72 10.40 22.30
C ALA A 191 -24.43 11.61 23.20
N GLY A 192 -23.74 12.61 22.65
CA GLY A 192 -23.48 13.90 23.28
C GLY A 192 -23.91 15.06 22.41
N LEU A 193 -24.17 16.22 23.00
CA LEU A 193 -24.54 17.44 22.27
C LEU A 193 -23.50 17.87 21.23
N ASN A 194 -22.21 17.60 21.50
CA ASN A 194 -21.12 17.92 20.57
C ASN A 194 -21.05 16.98 19.34
N ASP A 195 -21.90 15.94 19.28
CA ASP A 195 -21.92 14.98 18.17
C ASP A 195 -22.75 15.47 16.97
N LEU A 196 -23.55 16.52 17.17
CA LEU A 196 -24.65 16.89 16.28
C LEU A 196 -24.25 17.53 14.95
N TRP A 197 -22.96 17.81 14.71
CA TRP A 197 -22.52 18.58 13.54
C TRP A 197 -21.20 18.10 12.93
N GLN A 198 -20.67 16.97 13.39
CA GLN A 198 -19.41 16.43 12.88
C GLN A 198 -19.67 15.16 12.07
N PRO A 199 -19.18 15.07 10.82
CA PRO A 199 -19.39 13.88 10.01
C PRO A 199 -18.68 12.69 10.62
N LEU A 200 -19.39 11.57 10.73
CA LEU A 200 -18.78 10.28 11.01
C LEU A 200 -18.28 9.65 9.72
N THR A 201 -17.06 9.12 9.75
CA THR A 201 -16.48 8.41 8.61
C THR A 201 -15.78 7.15 9.10
N CYS A 202 -15.86 6.08 8.31
CA CYS A 202 -15.05 4.90 8.51
C CYS A 202 -13.88 4.90 7.53
N HIS A 203 -12.69 4.57 8.01
CA HIS A 203 -11.45 4.55 7.24
C HIS A 203 -10.80 3.18 7.38
N ALA A 204 -10.52 2.54 6.25
CA ALA A 204 -9.73 1.33 6.15
C ALA A 204 -8.32 1.69 5.65
N ARG A 205 -7.31 1.33 6.43
CA ARG A 205 -5.89 1.51 6.08
C ARG A 205 -5.23 0.14 6.02
N LEU A 206 -4.87 -0.29 4.82
CA LEU A 206 -4.12 -1.51 4.59
C LEU A 206 -2.63 -1.12 4.49
N ASN A 207 -1.86 -1.50 5.50
CA ASN A 207 -0.45 -1.13 5.63
C ASN A 207 0.44 -2.30 5.20
N LEU A 208 0.91 -2.25 3.95
CA LEU A 208 1.75 -3.27 3.35
C LEU A 208 3.21 -2.77 3.35
N ASP A 209 4.18 -3.67 3.36
CA ASP A 209 5.61 -3.32 3.37
C ASP A 209 5.95 -2.38 2.19
N GLY A 210 6.04 -1.07 2.45
CA GLY A 210 6.31 -0.03 1.46
C GLY A 210 5.08 0.52 0.70
N LEU A 211 3.88 -0.01 0.91
CA LEU A 211 2.65 0.43 0.25
C LEU A 211 1.49 0.63 1.24
N VAL A 212 0.95 1.84 1.33
CA VAL A 212 -0.23 2.13 2.16
C VAL A 212 -1.44 2.39 1.29
N VAL A 213 -2.42 1.47 1.36
CA VAL A 213 -3.69 1.62 0.64
C VAL A 213 -4.77 2.15 1.59
N ARG A 214 -5.37 3.28 1.23
CA ARG A 214 -6.42 3.94 2.01
C ARG A 214 -7.75 3.91 1.27
N SER A 215 -8.81 3.58 1.99
CA SER A 215 -10.19 3.65 1.53
C SER A 215 -11.07 4.20 2.66
N SER A 216 -12.12 4.95 2.32
CA SER A 216 -13.03 5.53 3.32
C SER A 216 -14.48 5.44 2.88
N SER A 217 -15.39 5.41 3.84
CA SER A 217 -16.83 5.52 3.58
C SER A 217 -17.22 6.93 3.16
N ALA A 218 -18.42 7.04 2.59
CA ALA A 218 -19.14 8.31 2.59
C ALA A 218 -19.34 8.79 4.05
N PRO A 219 -19.36 10.13 4.29
CA PRO A 219 -19.64 10.66 5.60
C PRO A 219 -21.11 10.44 5.98
N VAL A 220 -21.35 10.18 7.26
CA VAL A 220 -22.69 10.05 7.84
C VAL A 220 -22.87 11.08 8.93
N MET A 221 -23.97 11.81 8.89
CA MET A 221 -24.34 12.78 9.93
C MET A 221 -25.21 12.09 10.97
N LEU A 222 -24.94 12.37 12.25
CA LEU A 222 -25.81 11.92 13.33
C LEU A 222 -27.08 12.77 13.34
N THR A 223 -28.22 12.10 13.28
CA THR A 223 -29.51 12.76 13.45
C THR A 223 -29.72 13.09 14.92
N VAL A 224 -30.37 14.24 15.14
CA VAL A 224 -30.64 14.81 16.46
C VAL A 224 -31.28 13.74 17.36
N LEU A 225 -30.78 13.63 18.60
CA LEU A 225 -31.48 12.92 19.67
C LEU A 225 -32.95 13.32 19.58
N ALA A 226 -33.85 12.37 19.29
CA ALA A 226 -35.27 12.62 19.42
C ALA A 226 -35.49 12.97 20.89
N LEU A 227 -35.51 14.28 21.18
CA LEU A 227 -35.71 14.79 22.52
C LEU A 227 -37.05 14.22 22.94
N SER A 228 -37.13 13.62 24.12
CA SER A 228 -38.38 13.00 24.55
C SER A 228 -39.52 14.04 24.45
N PRO A 229 -40.75 13.64 24.09
CA PRO A 229 -41.86 14.59 24.01
C PRO A 229 -42.02 15.42 25.29
N ALA A 230 -41.70 14.82 26.44
CA ALA A 230 -41.65 15.49 27.74
C ALA A 230 -40.59 16.60 27.80
N SER A 231 -39.36 16.34 27.33
CA SER A 231 -38.30 17.36 27.28
C SER A 231 -38.64 18.50 26.32
N ILE A 232 -39.28 18.20 25.18
CA ILE A 232 -39.76 19.22 24.24
C ILE A 232 -40.85 20.07 24.89
N ALA A 233 -41.81 19.44 25.57
CA ALA A 233 -42.90 20.13 26.27
C ALA A 233 -42.39 21.00 27.43
N LEU A 234 -41.40 20.56 28.18
CA LEU A 234 -40.77 21.35 29.24
C LEU A 234 -40.01 22.56 28.67
N ALA A 235 -39.28 22.38 27.56
CA ALA A 235 -38.61 23.47 26.90
C ALA A 235 -39.59 24.49 26.32
N SER A 236 -40.67 24.04 25.67
CA SER A 236 -41.67 24.91 25.07
C SER A 236 -42.46 25.70 26.13
N THR A 237 -42.81 25.07 27.24
CA THR A 237 -43.47 25.76 28.37
C THR A 237 -42.54 26.79 29.01
N SER A 238 -41.25 26.48 29.21
CA SER A 238 -40.25 27.43 29.70
C SER A 238 -40.07 28.64 28.78
N ILE A 239 -40.05 28.43 27.46
CA ILE A 239 -39.97 29.53 26.49
C ILE A 239 -41.25 30.38 26.53
N ALA A 240 -42.42 29.75 26.57
CA ALA A 240 -43.71 30.46 26.61
C ALA A 240 -43.86 31.30 27.89
N THR A 241 -43.43 30.78 29.04
CA THR A 241 -43.45 31.54 30.31
C THR A 241 -42.47 32.71 30.26
N LEU A 242 -41.26 32.53 29.73
CA LEU A 242 -40.29 33.61 29.58
C LEU A 242 -40.81 34.72 28.65
N VAL A 243 -41.39 34.36 27.51
CA VAL A 243 -42.01 35.32 26.58
C VAL A 243 -43.18 36.03 27.25
N GLY A 244 -44.04 35.31 27.98
CA GLY A 244 -45.13 35.90 28.74
C GLY A 244 -44.65 36.92 29.77
N ILE A 245 -43.58 36.61 30.51
CA ILE A 245 -42.96 37.52 31.48
C ILE A 245 -42.39 38.75 30.77
N LEU A 246 -41.66 38.58 29.67
CA LEU A 246 -41.10 39.70 28.91
C LEU A 246 -42.17 40.63 28.34
N LEU A 247 -43.27 40.06 27.81
CA LEU A 247 -44.41 40.84 27.34
C LEU A 247 -45.11 41.60 28.48
N ALA A 248 -45.29 40.98 29.64
CA ALA A 248 -45.86 41.64 30.81
C ALA A 248 -44.97 42.78 31.32
N VAL A 249 -43.66 42.55 31.42
CA VAL A 249 -42.68 43.58 31.80
C VAL A 249 -42.67 44.72 30.79
N GLY A 250 -42.67 44.40 29.49
CA GLY A 250 -42.77 45.38 28.41
C GLY A 250 -44.04 46.23 28.51
N ALA A 251 -45.19 45.61 28.76
CA ALA A 251 -46.47 46.32 28.93
C ALA A 251 -46.46 47.24 30.17
N VAL A 252 -45.88 46.79 31.28
CA VAL A 252 -45.72 47.63 32.49
C VAL A 252 -44.79 48.80 32.22
N TYR A 253 -43.69 48.58 31.52
CA TYR A 253 -42.74 49.63 31.14
C TYR A 253 -43.40 50.69 30.25
N VAL A 254 -44.13 50.27 29.21
CA VAL A 254 -44.88 51.17 28.31
C VAL A 254 -45.94 51.96 29.09
N ARG A 255 -46.70 51.33 29.99
CA ARG A 255 -47.69 52.03 30.83
C ARG A 255 -47.05 53.08 31.73
N LYS A 256 -45.92 52.78 32.37
CA LYS A 256 -45.18 53.74 33.19
C LYS A 256 -44.65 54.91 32.35
N TYR A 257 -44.14 54.63 31.16
CA TYR A 257 -43.65 55.66 30.25
C TYR A 257 -44.78 56.62 29.81
N LEU A 258 -45.95 56.08 29.45
CA LEU A 258 -47.12 56.89 29.10
C LEU A 258 -47.64 57.74 30.27
N ALA A 259 -47.63 57.21 31.49
CA ALA A 259 -48.08 57.94 32.68
C ALA A 259 -47.13 59.09 33.11
N VAL A 260 -45.87 59.07 32.67
CA VAL A 260 -44.90 60.15 32.94
C VAL A 260 -45.01 61.27 31.88
N GLN A 261 -45.60 60.99 30.71
CA GLN A 261 -45.79 61.98 29.64
C GLN A 261 -47.11 62.77 29.73
N THR A 262 -48.03 62.37 30.58
CA THR A 262 -49.30 63.09 30.90
C THR A 262 -49.17 63.92 32.15
#